data_AF-D0GIP7-F1
#
_entry.id   AF-D0GIP7-F1
#
_cell.length_a   1.000
_cell.length_b   1.000
_cell.length_c   1.000
_cell.angle_alpha   90.00
_cell.angle_beta   90.00
_cell.angle_gamma   90.00
#
_symmetry.space_group_name_H-M   'P 1'
#
loop_
_entity.id
_entity.type
_entity.pdbx_description
1 polymer ?
#
loop_
_entity_poly.entity_id
_entity_poly.type
_entity_poly.pdbx_seq_one_letter_code
_entity_poly.pdbx_strand_id
1 'polypeptide(L)'
;MEKKNAGGAIGNKNYESSVLEVIEDISRRPINKHAQFGGITLLIPENTIINQKVGNIVDEKTGYGIPVSFDEVKRCTSIFYRKKVNDQTFIRILYNEKDPKISNISQKIIRTNGFTKTCN
;
A
#
# COMPACT_ATOMS: atom_id res chain seq x y z
N MET A 1 -17.33 0.54 -12.32
CA MET A 1 -17.57 -0.43 -11.23
C MET A 1 -16.25 -0.72 -10.57
N GLU A 2 -16.16 -0.50 -9.26
CA GLU A 2 -14.92 -0.75 -8.51
C GLU A 2 -14.61 -2.25 -8.53
N LYS A 3 -13.38 -2.59 -8.97
CA LYS A 3 -12.93 -3.98 -9.06
C LYS A 3 -12.63 -4.49 -7.66
N LYS A 4 -13.01 -5.74 -7.36
CA LYS A 4 -12.80 -6.39 -6.06
C LYS A 4 -11.36 -6.27 -5.52
N ASN A 5 -10.37 -6.41 -6.40
CA ASN A 5 -8.95 -6.39 -6.04
C ASN A 5 -8.27 -5.02 -6.19
N ALA A 6 -9.03 -3.95 -6.44
CA ALA A 6 -8.50 -2.59 -6.51
C ALA A 6 -8.65 -1.87 -5.16
N GLY A 7 -7.84 -0.85 -4.91
CA GLY A 7 -7.93 -0.07 -3.66
C GLY A 7 -9.27 0.65 -3.47
N GLY A 8 -9.99 0.92 -4.57
CA GLY A 8 -11.33 1.49 -4.56
C GLY A 8 -12.46 0.51 -4.21
N ALA A 9 -12.16 -0.77 -3.97
CA ALA A 9 -13.16 -1.79 -3.63
C ALA A 9 -14.05 -1.38 -2.42
N ILE A 10 -13.50 -0.60 -1.48
CA ILE A 10 -14.23 -0.04 -0.34
C ILE A 10 -15.42 0.85 -0.74
N GLY A 11 -15.37 1.51 -1.90
CA GLY A 11 -16.45 2.35 -2.41
C GLY A 11 -17.59 1.56 -3.07
N ASN A 12 -17.46 0.24 -3.20
CA ASN A 12 -18.52 -0.63 -3.71
C ASN A 12 -19.39 -1.09 -2.54
N LYS A 13 -20.68 -0.72 -2.55
CA LYS A 13 -21.65 -1.10 -1.51
C LYS A 13 -21.73 -2.62 -1.25
N ASN A 14 -21.46 -3.44 -2.26
CA ASN A 14 -21.48 -4.90 -2.11
C ASN A 14 -20.24 -5.47 -1.41
N TYR A 15 -19.16 -4.68 -1.31
CA TYR A 15 -17.87 -5.09 -0.78
C TYR A 15 -17.43 -4.32 0.45
N GLU A 16 -17.99 -3.12 0.67
CA GLU A 16 -17.59 -2.17 1.70
C GLU A 16 -17.34 -2.81 3.07
N SER A 17 -18.35 -3.52 3.62
CA SER A 17 -18.22 -4.17 4.93
C SER A 17 -17.09 -5.21 4.96
N SER A 18 -16.98 -6.05 3.92
CA SER A 18 -15.91 -7.05 3.82
C SER A 18 -14.53 -6.43 3.66
N VAL A 19 -14.42 -5.30 2.94
CA VAL A 19 -13.15 -4.57 2.80
C VAL A 19 -12.76 -3.92 4.13
N LEU A 20 -13.71 -3.38 4.90
CA LEU A 20 -13.45 -2.84 6.24
C LEU A 20 -12.96 -3.91 7.23
N GLU A 21 -13.53 -5.12 7.17
CA GLU A 21 -13.05 -6.27 7.96
C GLU A 21 -11.62 -6.67 7.56
N VAL A 22 -11.32 -6.72 6.26
CA VAL A 22 -9.98 -7.00 5.75
C VAL A 22 -8.97 -5.93 6.19
N ILE A 23 -9.33 -4.65 6.16
CA ILE A 23 -8.47 -3.56 6.64
C ILE A 23 -8.18 -3.72 8.14
N GLU A 24 -9.19 -4.03 8.95
CA GLU A 24 -9.02 -4.27 10.37
C GLU A 24 -8.03 -5.41 10.63
N ASP A 25 -8.21 -6.55 9.95
CA ASP A 25 -7.35 -7.71 10.10
C ASP A 25 -5.90 -7.41 9.67
N ILE A 26 -5.72 -6.84 8.47
CA ILE A 26 -4.40 -6.45 7.96
C ILE A 26 -3.69 -5.46 8.90
N SER A 27 -4.43 -4.55 9.56
CA SER A 27 -3.83 -3.57 10.48
C SER A 27 -3.12 -4.20 11.68
N ARG A 28 -3.46 -5.44 12.02
CA ARG A 28 -2.89 -6.20 13.15
C ARG A 28 -1.73 -7.12 12.73
N ARG A 29 -1.60 -7.39 11.42
CA ARG A 29 -0.58 -8.28 10.87
C ARG A 29 0.85 -7.70 10.98
N PRO A 30 1.89 -8.55 11.09
CA PRO A 30 3.28 -8.14 10.97
C PRO A 30 3.63 -7.72 9.54
N ILE A 31 4.59 -6.81 9.40
CA ILE A 31 5.14 -6.36 8.11
C ILE A 31 6.41 -7.18 7.81
N ASN A 32 6.24 -8.39 7.26
CA ASN A 32 7.32 -9.36 7.05
C ASN A 32 7.27 -10.08 5.69
N LYS A 33 6.23 -9.85 4.87
CA LYS A 33 6.09 -10.47 3.55
C LYS A 33 6.90 -9.68 2.52
N HIS A 34 7.76 -10.37 1.80
CA HIS A 34 8.53 -9.78 0.71
C HIS A 34 7.67 -9.72 -0.56
N ALA A 35 7.59 -8.53 -1.17
CA ALA A 35 6.90 -8.31 -2.44
C ALA A 35 7.77 -7.45 -3.37
N GLN A 36 7.85 -7.82 -4.65
CA GLN A 36 8.55 -7.02 -5.65
C GLN A 36 7.64 -5.91 -6.18
N PHE A 37 8.17 -4.70 -6.29
CA PHE A 37 7.50 -3.57 -6.94
C PHE A 37 8.54 -2.56 -7.41
N GLY A 38 8.42 -2.08 -8.66
CA GLY A 38 9.32 -1.07 -9.23
C GLY A 38 10.80 -1.37 -9.10
N GLY A 39 11.19 -2.64 -9.28
CA GLY A 39 12.58 -3.08 -9.25
C GLY A 39 13.21 -3.21 -7.86
N ILE A 40 12.44 -3.04 -6.78
CA ILE A 40 12.91 -3.28 -5.40
C ILE A 40 12.01 -4.27 -4.67
N THR A 41 12.53 -4.81 -3.57
CA THR A 41 11.76 -5.60 -2.62
C THR A 41 11.21 -4.71 -1.52
N LEU A 42 9.91 -4.81 -1.27
CA LEU A 42 9.19 -4.16 -0.18
C LEU A 42 8.71 -5.21 0.82
N LEU A 43 8.75 -4.86 2.11
CA LEU A 43 8.09 -5.59 3.17
C LEU A 43 6.66 -5.05 3.35
N ILE A 44 5.67 -5.92 3.19
CA ILE A 44 4.24 -5.64 3.32
C ILE A 44 3.61 -6.55 4.39
N PRO A 45 2.35 -6.31 4.79
CA PRO A 45 1.66 -7.19 5.74
C PRO A 45 1.64 -8.64 5.26
N GLU A 46 1.76 -9.59 6.18
CA GLU A 46 1.67 -11.01 5.85
C GLU A 46 0.35 -11.37 5.13
N ASN A 47 0.39 -12.41 4.30
CA ASN A 47 -0.75 -12.87 3.51
C ASN A 47 -1.37 -11.78 2.62
N THR A 48 -0.53 -10.88 2.09
CA THR A 48 -0.92 -9.87 1.11
C THR A 48 0.03 -9.86 -0.09
N ILE A 49 -0.43 -9.32 -1.21
CA ILE A 49 0.36 -9.06 -2.42
C ILE A 49 0.17 -7.62 -2.89
N ILE A 50 1.11 -7.14 -3.71
CA ILE A 50 0.94 -5.89 -4.46
C ILE A 50 0.32 -6.21 -5.82
N ASN A 51 -0.81 -5.59 -6.13
CA ASN A 51 -1.44 -5.66 -7.43
C ASN A 51 -0.55 -4.95 -8.46
N GLN A 52 0.17 -5.69 -9.30
CA GLN A 52 1.13 -5.12 -10.25
C GLN A 52 0.51 -4.19 -11.31
N LYS A 53 -0.82 -4.25 -11.53
CA LYS A 53 -1.50 -3.37 -12.49
C LYS A 53 -1.89 -2.01 -11.90
N VAL A 54 -2.15 -1.96 -10.59
CA VAL A 54 -2.75 -0.80 -9.91
C VAL A 54 -1.88 -0.27 -8.77
N GLY A 55 -0.97 -1.07 -8.24
CA GLY A 55 -0.06 -0.75 -7.15
C GLY A 55 -0.65 -0.95 -5.75
N ASN A 56 -1.94 -1.25 -5.61
CA ASN A 56 -2.57 -1.43 -4.30
C ASN A 56 -2.26 -2.78 -3.64
N ILE A 57 -2.31 -2.81 -2.31
CA ILE A 57 -2.25 -4.05 -1.53
C ILE A 57 -3.56 -4.83 -1.71
N VAL A 58 -3.45 -6.15 -1.85
CA VAL A 58 -4.56 -7.10 -1.96
C VAL A 58 -4.35 -8.20 -0.93
N ASP A 59 -5.40 -8.52 -0.18
CA ASP A 59 -5.43 -9.66 0.72
C ASP A 59 -5.47 -10.98 -0.07
N GLU A 60 -4.51 -11.87 0.17
CA GLU A 60 -4.40 -13.14 -0.58
C GLU A 60 -5.58 -14.07 -0.28
N LYS A 61 -6.12 -14.04 0.95
CA LYS A 61 -7.20 -14.93 1.39
C LYS A 61 -8.54 -14.57 0.76
N THR A 62 -8.90 -13.29 0.74
CA THR A 62 -10.22 -12.82 0.31
C THR A 62 -10.22 -12.27 -1.12
N GLY A 63 -9.06 -11.85 -1.62
CA GLY A 63 -8.90 -11.17 -2.91
C GLY A 63 -9.35 -9.71 -2.91
N TYR A 64 -9.65 -9.11 -1.74
CA TYR A 64 -10.03 -7.70 -1.64
C TYR A 64 -8.81 -6.78 -1.66
N GLY A 65 -8.90 -5.72 -2.46
CA GLY A 65 -7.92 -4.63 -2.46
C GLY A 65 -8.21 -3.62 -1.34
N ILE A 66 -7.15 -3.10 -0.72
CA ILE A 66 -7.25 -2.02 0.28
C ILE A 66 -6.68 -0.70 -0.28
N PRO A 67 -7.12 0.47 0.23
CA PRO A 67 -6.68 1.78 -0.25
C PRO A 67 -5.29 2.19 0.28
N VAL A 68 -4.30 1.30 0.11
CA VAL A 68 -2.87 1.55 0.30
C VAL A 68 -2.18 1.11 -0.99
N SER A 69 -1.54 2.04 -1.70
CA SER A 69 -0.91 1.75 -2.99
C SER A 69 0.50 2.32 -3.12
N PHE A 70 1.25 1.73 -4.05
CA PHE A 70 2.58 2.16 -4.43
C PHE A 70 2.58 2.60 -5.89
N ASP A 71 3.31 3.68 -6.18
CA ASP A 71 3.52 4.15 -7.56
C ASP A 71 5.00 4.44 -7.80
N GLU A 72 5.47 4.18 -9.02
CA GLU A 72 6.75 4.68 -9.50
C GLU A 72 6.61 6.13 -9.98
N VAL A 73 7.52 6.99 -9.52
CA VAL A 73 7.56 8.41 -9.89
C VAL A 73 8.98 8.84 -10.23
N LYS A 74 9.11 9.73 -11.22
CA LYS A 74 10.41 10.23 -11.68
C LYS A 74 10.92 11.47 -10.93
N ARG A 75 10.06 12.11 -10.15
CA ARG A 75 10.36 13.37 -9.45
C ARG A 75 10.26 13.16 -7.96
N CYS A 76 11.23 13.72 -7.26
CA CYS A 76 11.17 13.82 -5.81
C CYS A 76 10.13 14.88 -5.43
N THR A 77 9.36 14.60 -4.37
CA THR A 77 8.45 15.55 -3.72
C THR A 77 8.51 15.31 -2.23
N SER A 78 8.32 16.36 -1.42
CA SER A 78 8.26 16.29 0.04
C SER A 78 6.85 16.05 0.58
N ILE A 79 5.84 16.00 -0.29
CA ILE A 79 4.44 15.78 0.09
C ILE A 79 4.19 14.32 0.48
N PHE A 80 4.74 13.38 -0.31
CA PHE A 80 4.53 11.95 -0.14
C PHE A 80 5.77 11.26 0.43
N TYR A 81 5.53 10.23 1.23
CA TYR A 81 6.57 9.28 1.61
C TYR A 81 7.04 8.50 0.38
N ARG A 82 8.36 8.36 0.22
CA ARG A 82 8.96 7.65 -0.90
C ARG A 82 10.27 6.95 -0.55
N LYS A 83 10.66 6.03 -1.41
CA LYS A 83 11.91 5.29 -1.34
C LYS A 83 12.62 5.40 -2.68
N LYS A 84 13.89 5.83 -2.66
CA LYS A 84 14.73 5.91 -3.86
C LYS A 84 14.99 4.50 -4.38
N VAL A 85 14.75 4.28 -5.67
CA VAL A 85 15.13 3.06 -6.39
C VAL A 85 16.46 3.29 -7.09
N ASN A 86 16.57 4.40 -7.83
CA ASN A 86 17.79 4.87 -8.48
C ASN A 86 17.74 6.42 -8.60
N ASP A 87 18.67 7.04 -9.31
CA ASP A 87 18.78 8.50 -9.42
C ASP A 87 17.57 9.19 -10.08
N GLN A 88 16.80 8.45 -10.88
CA GLN A 88 15.65 8.99 -11.60
C GLN A 88 14.31 8.43 -11.12
N THR A 89 14.31 7.32 -10.38
CA THR A 89 13.08 6.61 -10.00
C THR A 89 12.95 6.49 -8.48
N PHE A 90 11.76 6.83 -7.99
CA PHE A 90 11.34 6.62 -6.63
C PHE A 90 10.04 5.83 -6.62
N ILE A 91 9.82 5.06 -5.56
CA ILE A 91 8.50 4.52 -5.25
C ILE A 91 7.88 5.40 -4.18
N ARG A 92 6.68 5.90 -4.41
CA ARG A 92 5.87 6.60 -3.40
C ARG A 92 4.79 5.67 -2.86
N ILE A 93 4.36 5.92 -1.62
CA ILE A 93 3.19 5.28 -1.02
C ILE A 93 2.04 6.29 -0.93
N LEU A 94 0.83 5.86 -1.32
CA LEU A 94 -0.40 6.63 -1.28
C LEU A 94 -1.41 5.95 -0.36
N TYR A 95 -2.01 6.74 0.53
CA TYR A 95 -3.00 6.27 1.50
C TYR A 95 -3.76 7.46 2.08
N ASN A 96 -4.94 7.20 2.67
CA ASN A 96 -5.69 8.21 3.39
C ASN A 96 -5.15 8.36 4.82
N GLU A 97 -4.45 9.46 5.10
CA GLU A 97 -3.88 9.73 6.44
C GLU A 97 -4.95 9.94 7.52
N LYS A 98 -6.20 10.28 7.14
CA LYS A 98 -7.31 10.52 8.07
C LYS A 98 -7.99 9.24 8.55
N ASP A 99 -7.81 8.12 7.85
CA ASP A 99 -8.32 6.82 8.29
C ASP A 99 -7.29 6.18 9.23
N PRO A 100 -7.60 5.97 10.53
CA PRO A 100 -6.61 5.49 11.50
C PRO A 100 -6.05 4.10 11.17
N LYS A 101 -6.86 3.20 10.60
CA LYS A 101 -6.44 1.83 10.31
C LYS A 101 -5.55 1.79 9.08
N ILE A 102 -5.93 2.51 8.04
CA ILE A 102 -5.14 2.69 6.82
C ILE A 102 -3.83 3.41 7.14
N SER A 103 -3.89 4.47 7.95
CA SER A 103 -2.70 5.20 8.41
C SER A 103 -1.77 4.29 9.21
N ASN A 104 -2.30 3.47 10.12
CA ASN A 104 -1.50 2.52 10.89
C ASN A 104 -0.77 1.50 9.98
N ILE A 105 -1.47 0.90 9.01
CA ILE A 105 -0.86 -0.03 8.04
C ILE A 105 0.27 0.68 7.27
N SER A 106 -0.02 1.84 6.69
CA SER A 106 0.93 2.59 5.87
C SER A 106 2.15 3.04 6.67
N GLN A 107 1.97 3.52 7.90
CA GLN A 107 3.06 3.96 8.77
C GLN A 107 3.98 2.80 9.18
N LYS A 108 3.42 1.61 9.43
CA LYS A 108 4.25 0.41 9.67
C LYS A 108 5.09 0.08 8.43
N ILE A 109 4.48 0.07 7.23
CA ILE A 109 5.19 -0.16 5.97
C ILE A 109 6.29 0.90 5.74
N ILE A 110 5.96 2.17 5.93
CA ILE A 110 6.88 3.31 5.76
C ILE A 110 8.13 3.13 6.63
N ARG A 111 7.93 2.85 7.92
CA ARG A 111 9.04 2.68 8.89
C ARG A 111 9.89 1.46 8.54
N THR A 112 9.26 0.31 8.32
CA THR A 112 9.96 -0.95 8.01
C THR A 112 10.79 -0.85 6.74
N ASN A 113 10.31 -0.12 5.73
CA ASN A 113 10.98 -0.01 4.44
C ASN A 113 11.86 1.24 4.29
N GLY A 114 11.91 2.12 5.29
CA GLY A 114 12.70 3.35 5.25
C GLY A 114 12.21 4.36 4.20
N PHE A 115 10.89 4.51 4.05
CA PHE A 115 10.33 5.58 3.22
C PHE A 115 10.51 6.92 3.93
N THR A 116 10.83 7.97 3.17
CA THR A 116 11.07 9.31 3.70
C THR A 116 10.33 10.38 2.89
N LYS A 117 10.13 11.56 3.48
CA LYS A 117 9.64 12.75 2.75
C LYS A 117 10.79 13.63 2.23
N THR A 118 12.05 13.24 2.42
CA THR A 118 13.23 14.07 2.09
C THR A 118 13.74 13.85 0.67
N CYS A 119 14.05 14.93 -0.04
CA CYS A 119 14.57 14.96 -1.41
C CYS A 119 16.10 14.98 -1.39
N ASN A 120 16.71 13.89 -0.93
CA ASN A 120 18.16 13.73 -0.88
C ASN A 120 18.61 12.66 -1.88
#